data_AF-A0A136Q0Q6-F1
#
_entry.id   AF-A0A136Q0Q6-F1
#
_cell.length_a   1.000
_cell.length_b   1.000
_cell.length_c   1.000
_cell.angle_alpha   90.00
_cell.angle_beta   90.00
_cell.angle_gamma   90.00
#
_symmetry.space_group_name_H-M   'P 1'
#
loop_
_entity.id
_entity.type
_entity.pdbx_description
1 polymer ?
#
loop_
_entity_poly.entity_id
_entity_poly.type
_entity_poly.pdbx_seq_one_letter_code
_entity_poly.pdbx_strand_id
1 'polypeptide(L)'
;MERGVFMDRTILHCDCNAYYASVECIARPELRNVPMAVCGDPESRRGIILAKNELAKGYGIVTAETVWQAKKNAPSLSWSRPAAENTRNIAN
;
A
#
# COMPACT_ATOMS: atom_id res chain seq x y z
N MET A 1 -12.73 24.28 47.27
CA MET A 1 -12.23 23.01 46.69
C MET A 1 -12.42 23.11 45.19
N GLU A 2 -11.44 23.67 44.49
CA GLU A 2 -11.50 23.84 43.03
C GLU A 2 -11.29 22.49 42.35
N ARG A 3 -12.30 22.02 41.61
CA ARG A 3 -12.12 20.88 40.71
C ARG A 3 -11.40 21.40 39.48
N GLY A 4 -10.13 21.02 39.32
CA GLY A 4 -9.40 21.23 38.07
C GLY A 4 -10.19 20.64 36.91
N VAL A 5 -10.47 21.47 35.90
CA VAL A 5 -11.05 21.03 34.64
C VAL A 5 -10.01 20.14 33.97
N PHE A 6 -10.17 18.82 34.03
CA PHE A 6 -9.42 17.93 33.16
C PHE A 6 -9.87 18.22 31.73
N MET A 7 -9.02 18.86 30.93
CA MET A 7 -9.27 18.96 29.49
C MET A 7 -9.32 17.55 28.92
N ASP A 8 -10.43 17.19 28.29
CA ASP A 8 -10.55 15.91 27.60
C ASP A 8 -9.47 15.81 26.52
N ARG A 9 -8.78 14.66 26.48
CA ARG A 9 -7.74 14.43 25.48
C ARG A 9 -8.40 14.31 24.12
N THR A 10 -8.00 15.18 23.20
CA THR A 10 -8.32 15.00 21.77
C THR A 10 -7.29 14.04 21.17
N ILE A 11 -7.77 12.95 20.55
CA ILE A 11 -6.94 11.95 19.88
C ILE A 11 -7.19 12.03 18.37
N LEU A 12 -6.12 12.20 17.58
CA LEU A 12 -6.16 12.15 16.11
C LEU A 12 -5.60 10.82 15.61
N HIS A 13 -6.36 10.11 14.79
CA HIS A 13 -5.90 8.97 14.03
C HIS A 13 -5.74 9.37 12.56
N CYS A 14 -4.60 9.04 11.96
CA CYS A 14 -4.30 9.30 10.56
C CYS A 14 -3.77 8.01 9.94
N ASP A 15 -4.29 7.64 8.77
CA ASP A 15 -3.87 6.48 7.99
C ASP A 15 -3.60 6.89 6.53
N CYS A 16 -2.53 6.34 5.96
CA CYS A 16 -2.13 6.63 4.59
C CYS A 16 -2.73 5.62 3.61
N ASN A 17 -3.61 6.09 2.73
CA ASN A 17 -4.21 5.26 1.68
C ASN A 17 -3.14 4.57 0.82
N ALA A 18 -3.22 3.24 0.76
CA ALA A 18 -2.36 2.39 -0.07
C ALA A 18 -0.87 2.72 0.04
N TYR A 19 -0.39 3.05 1.24
CA TYR A 19 0.90 3.71 1.48
C TYR A 19 2.06 3.28 0.57
N TYR A 20 2.45 2.00 0.61
CA TYR A 20 3.56 1.50 -0.21
C TYR A 20 3.34 1.68 -1.71
N ALA A 21 2.13 1.41 -2.22
CA ALA A 21 1.82 1.61 -3.63
C ALA A 21 1.82 3.09 -4.02
N SER A 22 1.36 3.96 -3.12
CA SER A 22 1.39 5.41 -3.29
C SER A 22 2.83 5.95 -3.36
N VAL A 23 3.73 5.46 -2.49
CA VAL A 23 5.17 5.80 -2.52
C VAL A 23 5.79 5.39 -3.85
N GLU A 24 5.53 4.16 -4.31
CA GLU A 24 6.04 3.68 -5.60
C GLU A 24 5.49 4.49 -6.78
N CYS A 25 4.21 4.88 -6.73
CA CYS A 25 3.61 5.76 -7.72
C CYS A 25 4.16 7.19 -7.71
N ILE A 26 4.76 7.66 -6.62
CA ILE A 26 5.48 8.94 -6.57
C ILE A 26 6.84 8.79 -7.28
N ALA A 27 7.58 7.74 -6.96
CA ALA A 27 8.89 7.47 -7.55
C ALA A 27 8.81 7.08 -9.05
N ARG A 28 7.71 6.42 -9.44
CA ARG A 28 7.45 5.89 -10.79
C ARG A 28 6.05 6.29 -11.24
N PRO A 29 5.85 7.52 -11.75
CA PRO A 29 4.53 8.05 -12.11
C PRO A 29 3.75 7.20 -13.11
N GLU A 30 4.43 6.43 -13.96
CA GLU A 30 3.83 5.50 -14.90
C GLU A 30 2.98 4.42 -14.23
N LEU A 31 3.31 4.04 -12.98
CA LEU A 31 2.56 3.04 -12.20
C LEU A 31 1.18 3.53 -11.76
N ARG A 32 0.89 4.83 -11.88
CA ARG A 32 -0.45 5.39 -11.61
C ARG A 32 -1.48 5.00 -12.65
N ASN A 33 -1.03 4.66 -13.86
CA ASN A 33 -1.88 4.44 -15.03
C ASN A 33 -2.11 2.95 -15.34
N VAL A 34 -1.54 2.06 -14.53
CA VAL A 34 -1.68 0.60 -14.69
C VAL A 34 -2.07 -0.03 -13.35
N PRO A 35 -2.77 -1.17 -13.35
CA PRO A 35 -2.95 -1.95 -12.12
C PRO A 35 -1.57 -2.32 -11.57
N MET A 36 -1.25 -1.90 -10.34
CA MET A 36 0.04 -2.20 -9.72
C MET A 36 -0.08 -2.65 -8.27
N ALA A 37 0.82 -3.56 -7.86
CA ALA A 37 0.93 -4.01 -6.48
C ALA A 37 2.38 -4.06 -5.97
N VAL A 38 2.60 -3.60 -4.74
CA VAL A 38 3.86 -3.81 -4.03
C VAL A 38 3.76 -5.19 -3.39
N CYS A 39 4.71 -6.06 -3.68
CA CYS A 39 4.67 -7.44 -3.23
C CYS A 39 6.07 -7.98 -2.90
N GLY A 40 6.10 -9.10 -2.19
CA GLY A 40 7.31 -9.92 -2.11
C GLY A 40 7.73 -10.44 -3.50
N ASP A 41 8.86 -11.15 -3.56
CA ASP A 41 9.38 -11.69 -4.81
C ASP A 41 8.33 -12.54 -5.57
N PRO A 42 7.90 -12.16 -6.79
CA PRO A 42 6.89 -12.91 -7.54
C PRO A 42 7.37 -14.27 -8.02
N GLU A 43 8.68 -14.46 -8.16
CA GLU A 43 9.27 -15.75 -8.52
C GLU A 43 9.25 -16.73 -7.33
N SER A 44 9.14 -16.19 -6.11
CA SER A 44 8.86 -17.00 -4.94
C SER A 44 7.41 -17.47 -4.98
N ARG A 45 7.20 -18.78 -4.76
CA ARG A 45 5.85 -19.38 -4.59
C ARG A 45 5.03 -18.77 -3.44
N ARG A 46 5.62 -17.86 -2.65
CA ARG A 46 5.02 -17.19 -1.50
C ARG A 46 4.98 -15.67 -1.64
N GLY A 47 5.16 -15.11 -2.83
CA GLY A 47 4.98 -13.67 -3.05
C GLY A 47 3.55 -13.26 -2.66
N ILE A 48 3.42 -12.36 -1.68
CA ILE A 48 2.13 -11.82 -1.20
C ILE A 48 2.00 -10.34 -1.58
N ILE A 49 0.76 -9.91 -1.84
CA ILE A 49 0.43 -8.50 -2.06
C ILE A 49 0.49 -7.74 -0.73
N LEU A 50 1.40 -6.78 -0.62
CA LEU A 50 1.59 -5.92 0.55
C LEU A 50 0.75 -4.65 0.46
N ALA A 51 0.70 -4.05 -0.73
CA ALA A 51 -0.17 -2.92 -1.06
C ALA A 51 -0.47 -2.92 -2.56
N LYS A 52 -1.47 -2.14 -2.97
CA LYS A 52 -1.91 -2.04 -4.37
C LYS A 52 -2.52 -0.66 -4.61
N ASN A 53 -2.47 -0.19 -5.85
CA ASN A 53 -3.13 1.06 -6.22
C ASN A 53 -4.64 0.86 -6.45
N GLU A 54 -5.37 1.96 -6.59
CA GLU A 54 -6.83 1.92 -6.79
C GLU A 54 -7.23 1.18 -8.07
N LEU A 55 -6.41 1.24 -9.13
CA LEU A 55 -6.65 0.47 -10.35
C LEU A 55 -6.66 -1.03 -10.05
N ALA A 56 -5.61 -1.55 -9.39
CA ALA A 56 -5.54 -2.96 -9.00
C ALA A 56 -6.67 -3.38 -8.05
N LYS A 57 -7.11 -2.48 -7.16
CA LYS A 57 -8.30 -2.71 -6.32
C LYS A 57 -9.58 -2.84 -7.15
N GLY A 58 -9.72 -2.09 -8.23
CA GLY A 58 -10.81 -2.22 -9.20
C GLY A 58 -10.89 -3.58 -9.88
N TYR A 59 -9.76 -4.30 -9.99
CA TYR A 59 -9.70 -5.69 -10.47
C TYR A 59 -10.02 -6.73 -9.37
N GLY A 60 -10.42 -6.31 -8.17
CA GLY A 60 -10.73 -7.21 -7.06
C GLY A 60 -9.50 -7.82 -6.40
N ILE A 61 -8.30 -7.26 -6.63
CA ILE A 61 -7.09 -7.69 -5.92
C ILE A 61 -7.21 -7.26 -4.46
N VAL A 62 -6.87 -8.13 -3.51
CA VAL A 62 -6.91 -7.90 -2.07
C VAL A 62 -5.51 -7.99 -1.45
N THR A 63 -5.32 -7.36 -0.30
CA THR A 63 -4.03 -7.43 0.40
C THR A 63 -3.89 -8.82 1.03
N ALA A 64 -2.65 -9.30 1.16
CA ALA A 64 -2.29 -10.64 1.68
C ALA A 64 -2.69 -11.84 0.80
N GLU A 65 -3.29 -11.63 -0.39
CA GLU A 65 -3.38 -12.71 -1.38
C GLU A 65 -2.03 -12.99 -2.05
N THR A 66 -1.91 -14.15 -2.69
CA THR A 66 -0.70 -14.48 -3.46
C THR A 66 -0.65 -13.70 -4.77
N VAL A 67 0.56 -13.36 -5.22
CA VAL A 67 0.76 -12.68 -6.52
C VAL A 67 0.14 -13.48 -7.68
N TRP A 68 0.17 -14.81 -7.59
CA TRP A 68 -0.45 -15.67 -8.60
C TRP A 68 -1.98 -15.54 -8.64
N GLN A 69 -2.66 -15.44 -7.49
CA GLN A 69 -4.10 -15.16 -7.44
C GLN A 69 -4.40 -13.78 -8.02
N ALA A 70 -3.63 -12.76 -7.62
CA ALA A 70 -3.80 -11.40 -8.14
C ALA A 70 -3.64 -11.34 -9.67
N LYS A 71 -2.66 -12.06 -10.23
CA LYS A 71 -2.43 -12.16 -11.68
C LYS A 71 -3.54 -12.87 -12.44
N LYS A 72 -4.34 -13.72 -11.80
CA LYS A 72 -5.56 -14.26 -12.44
C LYS A 72 -6.61 -13.19 -12.66
N ASN A 73 -6.74 -12.27 -11.72
CA ASN A 73 -7.71 -11.18 -11.78
C ASN A 73 -7.24 -10.06 -12.72
N ALA A 74 -5.95 -9.75 -12.70
CA ALA A 74 -5.32 -8.79 -13.61
C ALA A 74 -4.05 -9.39 -14.25
N PRO A 75 -4.14 -10.02 -15.43
CA PRO A 75 -2.97 -10.58 -16.13
C PRO A 75 -1.88 -9.54 -16.44
N SER A 76 -2.27 -8.27 -16.59
CA SER A 76 -1.39 -7.12 -16.82
C SER A 76 -0.87 -6.45 -15.54
N LEU A 77 -1.05 -7.09 -14.36
CA LEU A 77 -0.62 -6.54 -13.08
C LEU A 77 0.88 -6.26 -13.07
N SER A 78 1.21 -4.97 -12.95
CA SER A 78 2.56 -4.51 -12.69
C SER A 78 2.90 -4.68 -11.21
N TRP A 79 4.18 -4.84 -10.90
CA TRP A 79 4.59 -5.04 -9.52
C TRP A 79 5.94 -4.40 -9.23
N SER A 80 6.16 -4.08 -7.96
CA SER A 80 7.47 -3.67 -7.47
C SER A 80 7.78 -4.30 -6.12
N ARG A 81 9.07 -4.41 -5.81
CA ARG A 81 9.53 -4.76 -4.46
C ARG A 81 9.38 -3.54 -3.54
N PRO A 82 9.19 -3.73 -2.22
CA PRO A 82 9.15 -2.63 -1.28
C PRO A 82 10.46 -1.83 -1.30
N ALA A 83 10.43 -0.56 -1.69
CA ALA A 83 11.57 0.33 -1.56
C ALA A 83 11.63 0.91 -0.14
N ALA A 84 12.35 0.23 0.75
CA ALA A 84 12.42 0.59 2.17
C ALA A 84 12.96 2.01 2.43
N GLU A 85 13.86 2.51 1.58
CA GLU A 85 14.41 3.86 1.70
C GLU A 85 13.37 4.93 1.32
N ASN A 86 12.77 4.85 0.13
CA ASN A 86 11.73 5.78 -0.32
C ASN A 86 10.55 5.82 0.66
N THR A 87 10.15 4.64 1.15
CA THR A 87 9.09 4.50 2.15
C THR A 87 9.44 5.26 3.44
N ARG A 88 10.68 5.19 3.92
CA ARG A 88 11.08 5.93 5.13
C ARG A 88 11.13 7.43 4.89
N ASN A 89 11.58 7.87 3.72
CA ASN A 89 11.70 9.29 3.39
C ASN A 89 10.34 10.00 3.28
N ILE A 90 9.27 9.30 2.91
CA ILE A 90 7.91 9.87 2.86
C ILE A 90 7.22 9.84 4.23
N ALA A 91 7.64 8.94 5.13
CA ALA A 91 7.06 8.80 6.47
C ALA A 91 7.60 9.82 7.50
N ASN A 92 8.79 10.38 7.26
CA ASN A 92 9.47 11.34 8.12
C ASN A 92 9.24 12.78 7.65
#